data_AF-A0A3L6Q3M3-F1
#
_entry.id   AF-A0A3L6Q3M3-F1
#
_cell.length_a   1.000
_cell.length_b   1.000
_cell.length_c   1.000
_cell.angle_alpha   90.00
_cell.angle_beta   90.00
_cell.angle_gamma   90.00
#
_symmetry.space_group_name_H-M   'P 1'
#
loop_
_entity.id
_entity.type
_entity.pdbx_description
1 polymer ?
#
loop_
_entity_poly.entity_id
_entity_poly.type
_entity_poly.pdbx_seq_one_letter_code
_entity_poly.pdbx_strand_id
1 'polypeptide(L)'
;MPPCFLPASIASQVGQLPPASSRPLPVINLGRLSKDPATRALAIQDIARACREQGCFEVVNHGVSKSVMKGVLEAASEFFETSPEYKELFASTDIRRPIRYDTSSRDGISKARSFLKHYANPLEDWVQYWPMQLPTYRKKMGNYAVELQRVSMQLMDAILQGLGLEPLYLQEKLESGVQFLALNNYPQFSHHGDKVGLAAHSDYGFLTILLQSSPGLEVMPHDENTWTAVPVVPS
;
A
#
# COMPACT_ATOMS: atom_id res chain seq x y z
N MET A 1 -29.37 -2.97 -19.87
CA MET A 1 -28.12 -2.22 -19.69
C MET A 1 -27.30 -2.41 -20.95
N PRO A 2 -26.92 -1.34 -21.67
CA PRO A 2 -26.17 -1.50 -22.90
C PRO A 2 -24.69 -1.78 -22.59
N PRO A 3 -23.99 -2.57 -23.43
CA PRO A 3 -22.58 -2.87 -23.25
C PRO A 3 -21.74 -1.62 -23.55
N CYS A 4 -20.81 -1.31 -22.64
CA CYS A 4 -19.88 -0.21 -22.78
C CYS A 4 -18.83 -0.59 -23.82
N PHE A 5 -18.99 -0.11 -25.06
CA PHE A 5 -17.95 -0.16 -26.09
C PHE A 5 -16.92 0.93 -25.79
N LEU A 6 -15.67 0.53 -25.50
CA LEU A 6 -14.53 1.45 -25.54
C LEU A 6 -14.21 1.76 -27.01
N PRO A 7 -14.08 3.04 -27.40
CA PRO A 7 -13.61 3.37 -28.74
C PRO A 7 -12.12 3.03 -28.88
N ALA A 8 -11.79 2.31 -29.96
CA ALA A 8 -10.42 2.06 -30.38
C ALA A 8 -9.79 3.36 -30.91
N SER A 9 -8.99 4.04 -30.09
CA SER A 9 -7.96 4.98 -30.54
C SER A 9 -7.12 5.48 -29.35
N ILE A 10 -6.12 4.71 -28.92
CA ILE A 10 -4.88 5.25 -28.32
C ILE A 10 -3.72 4.34 -28.78
N ALA A 11 -3.55 4.25 -30.09
CA ALA A 11 -2.39 3.58 -30.70
C ALA A 11 -1.78 4.51 -31.76
N SER A 12 -1.56 5.77 -31.40
CA SER A 12 -0.75 6.71 -32.20
C SER A 12 -0.60 8.07 -31.50
N GLN A 13 -0.03 8.10 -30.29
CA GLN A 13 0.68 9.28 -29.78
C GLN A 13 1.86 8.79 -28.95
N VAL A 14 2.90 8.34 -29.65
CA VAL A 14 4.26 8.30 -29.10
C VAL A 14 4.70 9.76 -29.03
N GLY A 15 4.55 10.35 -27.85
CA GLY A 15 4.98 11.71 -27.55
C GLY A 15 5.31 11.74 -26.07
N GLN A 16 6.60 11.98 -25.78
CA GLN A 16 7.22 12.26 -24.48
C GLN A 16 6.30 12.19 -23.26
N LEU A 17 6.62 11.29 -22.31
CA LEU A 17 6.12 11.39 -20.94
C LEU A 17 6.19 12.87 -20.51
N PRO A 18 5.09 13.47 -20.04
CA PRO A 18 5.13 14.85 -19.58
C PRO A 18 6.22 14.97 -18.50
N PRO A 19 6.93 16.11 -18.42
CA PRO A 19 7.94 16.31 -17.39
C PRO A 19 7.31 16.03 -16.02
N ALA A 20 7.97 15.21 -15.21
CA ALA A 20 7.53 14.91 -13.86
C ALA A 20 7.21 16.21 -13.12
N SER A 21 6.02 16.30 -12.55
CA SER A 21 5.67 17.43 -11.70
C SER A 21 6.64 17.49 -10.52
N SER A 22 7.11 18.69 -10.20
CA SER A 22 8.10 18.97 -9.16
C SER A 22 7.48 19.14 -7.78
N ARG A 23 6.19 18.83 -7.61
CA ARG A 23 5.50 18.96 -6.32
C ARG A 23 5.79 17.72 -5.47
N PRO A 24 6.69 17.80 -4.46
CA PRO A 24 6.93 16.67 -3.58
C PRO A 24 5.69 16.38 -2.74
N LEU A 25 5.53 15.12 -2.36
CA LEU A 25 4.49 14.73 -1.42
C LEU A 25 4.69 15.43 -0.07
N PRO A 26 3.60 15.78 0.64
CA PRO A 26 3.70 16.29 2.00
C PRO A 26 4.36 15.24 2.89
N VAL A 27 5.27 15.64 3.75
CA VAL A 27 5.89 14.77 4.76
C VAL A 27 5.27 15.07 6.11
N ILE A 28 4.60 14.08 6.69
CA ILE A 28 3.85 14.22 7.94
C ILE A 28 4.59 13.52 9.08
N ASN A 29 4.96 14.28 10.10
CA ASN A 29 5.51 13.74 11.33
C ASN A 29 4.40 13.22 12.25
N LEU A 30 4.14 11.92 12.22
CA LEU A 30 3.07 11.27 13.00
C LEU A 30 3.32 11.34 14.51
N GLY A 31 4.58 11.42 14.93
CA GLY A 31 4.95 11.58 16.34
C GLY A 31 4.38 12.85 16.99
N ARG A 32 3.92 13.82 16.18
CA ARG A 32 3.22 15.03 16.65
C ARG A 32 1.81 14.73 17.19
N LEU A 33 1.17 13.63 16.79
CA LEU A 33 -0.15 13.25 17.29
C LEU A 33 -0.17 12.88 18.78
N SER A 34 0.99 12.50 19.33
CA SER A 34 1.19 12.14 20.74
C SER A 34 1.83 13.26 21.57
N LYS A 35 1.84 14.50 21.06
CA LYS A 35 2.38 15.68 21.76
C LYS A 35 1.25 16.48 22.42
N ASP A 36 1.55 17.71 22.85
CA ASP A 36 0.58 18.62 23.43
C ASP A 36 -0.60 18.92 22.46
N PRO A 37 -1.75 19.39 22.97
CA PRO A 37 -2.95 19.60 22.16
C PRO A 37 -2.74 20.52 20.95
N ALA A 38 -1.92 21.58 21.07
CA ALA A 38 -1.68 22.50 19.96
C ALA A 38 -0.85 21.83 18.86
N THR A 39 0.21 21.11 19.24
CA THR A 39 1.03 20.34 18.29
C THR A 39 0.23 19.23 17.61
N ARG A 40 -0.64 18.54 18.35
CA ARG A 40 -1.55 17.51 17.82
C ARG A 40 -2.55 18.12 16.83
N ALA A 41 -3.18 19.24 17.16
CA ALA A 41 -4.14 19.91 16.28
C ALA A 41 -3.52 20.33 14.94
N LEU A 42 -2.29 20.86 14.96
CA LEU A 42 -1.57 21.19 13.73
C LEU A 42 -1.26 19.95 12.89
N ALA A 43 -0.90 18.82 13.52
CA ALA A 43 -0.66 17.57 12.78
C ALA A 43 -1.95 17.03 12.14
N ILE A 44 -3.09 17.13 12.81
CA ILE A 44 -4.40 16.79 12.25
C ILE A 44 -4.72 17.70 11.05
N GLN A 45 -4.46 19.00 11.16
CA GLN A 45 -4.66 19.94 10.06
C GLN A 45 -3.76 19.62 8.86
N ASP A 46 -2.50 19.26 9.10
CA ASP A 46 -1.55 18.85 8.07
C ASP A 46 -2.03 17.58 7.34
N ILE A 47 -2.50 16.57 8.09
CA ILE A 47 -3.09 15.33 7.54
C ILE A 47 -4.33 15.65 6.70
N ALA A 48 -5.28 16.42 7.25
CA ALA A 48 -6.52 16.78 6.57
C ALA A 48 -6.26 17.52 5.25
N ARG A 49 -5.29 18.44 5.27
CA ARG A 49 -4.86 19.18 4.09
C ARG A 49 -4.23 18.28 3.04
N ALA A 50 -3.31 17.39 3.44
CA ALA A 50 -2.67 16.45 2.52
C ALA A 50 -3.68 15.50 1.86
N CYS A 51 -4.64 14.97 2.64
CA CYS A 51 -5.74 14.16 2.11
C CYS A 51 -6.57 14.92 1.07
N ARG A 52 -6.90 16.19 1.34
CA ARG A 52 -7.75 17.00 0.45
C ARG A 52 -7.03 17.43 -0.83
N GLU A 53 -5.78 17.85 -0.71
CA GLU A 53 -5.05 18.45 -1.83
C GLU A 53 -4.40 17.40 -2.73
N GLN A 54 -3.79 16.35 -2.17
CA GLN A 54 -2.98 15.40 -2.95
C GLN A 54 -3.47 13.95 -2.84
N GLY A 55 -4.26 13.61 -1.82
CA GLY A 55 -4.74 12.24 -1.59
C GLY A 55 -3.65 11.26 -1.15
N CYS A 56 -2.39 11.69 -1.10
CA CYS A 56 -1.23 10.90 -0.68
C CYS A 56 -0.21 11.79 0.04
N PHE A 57 0.56 11.19 0.94
CA PHE A 57 1.60 11.85 1.72
C PHE A 57 2.55 10.82 2.32
N GLU A 58 3.77 11.25 2.61
CA GLU A 58 4.76 10.45 3.34
C GLU A 58 4.57 10.62 4.85
N VAL A 59 4.91 9.58 5.61
CA VAL A 59 4.81 9.61 7.08
C VAL A 59 6.17 9.31 7.69
N VAL A 60 6.58 10.14 8.65
CA VAL A 60 7.81 9.97 9.44
C VAL A 60 7.51 9.91 10.93
N ASN A 61 8.43 9.36 11.73
CA ASN A 61 8.26 9.17 13.17
C ASN A 61 6.95 8.44 13.54
N HIS A 62 6.55 7.46 12.72
CA HIS A 62 5.35 6.62 12.90
C HIS A 62 5.49 5.57 14.01
N GLY A 63 6.68 5.42 14.60
CA GLY A 63 6.94 4.52 15.74
C GLY A 63 7.16 3.05 15.36
N VAL A 64 7.03 2.67 14.09
CA VAL A 64 7.38 1.32 13.62
C VAL A 64 8.90 1.20 13.56
N SER A 65 9.47 0.20 14.23
CA SER A 65 10.91 0.06 14.29
C SER A 65 11.51 -0.34 12.94
N LYS A 66 12.75 0.11 12.68
CA LYS A 66 13.50 -0.29 11.47
C LYS A 66 13.67 -1.81 11.36
N SER A 67 13.83 -2.50 12.50
CA SER A 67 13.95 -3.96 12.52
C SER A 67 12.66 -4.67 12.09
N VAL A 68 11.48 -4.13 12.44
CA VAL A 68 10.19 -4.65 11.99
C VAL A 68 9.98 -4.40 10.49
N MET A 69 10.30 -3.21 9.99
CA MET A 69 10.24 -2.90 8.55
C MET A 69 11.22 -3.75 7.73
N LYS A 70 12.46 -3.93 8.21
CA LYS A 70 13.43 -4.82 7.56
C LYS A 70 12.94 -6.28 7.58
N GLY A 71 12.40 -6.73 8.71
CA GLY A 71 11.88 -8.08 8.86
C GLY A 71 10.75 -8.41 7.87
N VAL A 72 9.80 -7.49 7.65
CA VAL A 72 8.73 -7.76 6.67
C VAL A 72 9.26 -7.85 5.24
N LEU A 73 10.24 -7.00 4.86
CA LEU A 73 10.86 -7.06 3.54
C LEU A 73 11.68 -8.34 3.34
N GLU A 74 12.43 -8.77 4.35
CA GLU A 74 13.16 -10.04 4.33
C GLU A 74 12.20 -11.22 4.16
N ALA A 75 11.14 -11.29 4.97
CA ALA A 75 10.13 -12.35 4.85
C ALA A 75 9.44 -12.36 3.48
N ALA A 76 9.17 -11.18 2.91
CA ALA A 76 8.64 -11.08 1.55
C ALA A 76 9.62 -11.66 0.51
N SER A 77 10.90 -11.29 0.57
CA SER A 77 11.95 -11.82 -0.31
C SER A 77 12.06 -13.33 -0.20
N GLU A 78 12.18 -13.84 1.03
CA GLU A 78 12.25 -15.28 1.33
C GLU A 78 11.08 -16.05 0.68
N PHE A 79 9.86 -15.52 0.73
CA PHE A 79 8.71 -16.13 0.06
C PHE A 79 8.83 -16.13 -1.46
N PHE A 80 9.18 -15.01 -2.09
CA PHE A 80 9.25 -14.95 -3.55
C PHE A 80 10.42 -15.75 -4.13
N GLU A 81 11.47 -16.00 -3.35
CA GLU A 81 12.61 -16.87 -3.68
C GLU A 81 12.29 -18.38 -3.56
N THR A 82 11.17 -18.76 -2.93
CA THR A 82 10.74 -20.17 -2.89
C THR A 82 10.38 -20.71 -4.28
N SER A 83 10.27 -22.04 -4.38
CA SER A 83 9.95 -22.72 -5.63
C SER A 83 8.58 -22.29 -6.18
N PRO A 84 8.40 -22.27 -7.51
CA PRO A 84 7.09 -22.01 -8.11
C PRO A 84 5.99 -22.92 -7.54
N GLU A 85 6.28 -24.20 -7.34
CA GLU A 85 5.33 -25.18 -6.82
C GLU A 85 4.82 -24.81 -5.43
N TYR A 86 5.70 -24.31 -4.56
CA TYR A 86 5.29 -23.86 -3.22
C TYR A 86 4.42 -22.61 -3.28
N LYS A 87 4.74 -21.63 -4.15
CA LYS A 87 3.92 -20.41 -4.33
C LYS A 87 2.54 -20.74 -4.91
N GLU A 88 2.48 -21.69 -5.83
CA GLU A 88 1.23 -22.16 -6.45
C GLU A 88 0.25 -22.82 -5.47
N LEU A 89 0.72 -23.31 -4.31
CA LEU A 89 -0.17 -23.78 -3.23
C LEU A 89 -1.14 -22.69 -2.74
N PHE A 90 -0.77 -21.42 -2.90
CA PHE A 90 -1.55 -20.26 -2.49
C PHE A 90 -2.29 -19.59 -3.65
N ALA A 91 -2.17 -20.11 -4.87
CA ALA A 91 -2.79 -19.53 -6.05
C ALA A 91 -4.32 -19.62 -6.01
N SER A 92 -5.00 -18.50 -6.25
CA SER A 92 -6.46 -18.50 -6.37
C SER A 92 -7.00 -17.27 -7.06
N THR A 93 -8.10 -17.42 -7.80
CA THR A 93 -8.91 -16.30 -8.30
C THR A 93 -9.95 -15.82 -7.29
N ASP A 94 -10.22 -16.57 -6.22
CA ASP A 94 -11.16 -16.15 -5.18
C ASP A 94 -10.52 -15.12 -4.25
N ILE A 95 -10.98 -13.87 -4.37
CA ILE A 95 -10.46 -12.73 -3.62
C ILE A 95 -10.68 -12.81 -2.10
N ARG A 96 -11.57 -13.71 -1.66
CA ARG A 96 -11.94 -13.94 -0.25
C ARG A 96 -11.03 -14.95 0.44
N ARG A 97 -10.11 -15.60 -0.29
CA ARG A 97 -9.16 -16.53 0.31
C ARG A 97 -8.33 -15.81 1.39
N PRO A 98 -8.14 -16.42 2.57
CA PRO A 98 -7.33 -15.85 3.66
C PRO A 98 -5.92 -15.45 3.22
N ILE A 99 -5.35 -16.24 2.31
CA ILE A 99 -4.10 -15.97 1.62
C ILE A 99 -4.29 -16.23 0.13
N ARG A 100 -3.72 -15.36 -0.70
CA ARG A 100 -3.82 -15.49 -2.16
C ARG A 100 -2.54 -15.05 -2.82
N TYR A 101 -1.93 -15.96 -3.57
CA TYR A 101 -0.86 -15.69 -4.52
C TYR A 101 -1.47 -15.45 -5.90
N ASP A 102 -0.93 -14.47 -6.62
CA ASP A 102 -1.30 -14.22 -7.99
C ASP A 102 -0.16 -13.63 -8.81
N THR A 103 -0.29 -13.71 -10.13
CA THR A 103 0.70 -13.21 -11.10
C THR A 103 0.02 -12.42 -12.20
N SER A 104 0.78 -11.57 -12.90
CA SER A 104 0.31 -10.78 -14.04
C SER A 104 -0.35 -11.59 -15.16
N SER A 105 -0.09 -12.89 -15.23
CA SER A 105 -0.76 -13.81 -16.17
C SER A 105 -2.22 -14.13 -15.83
N ARG A 106 -2.68 -13.79 -14.62
CA ARG A 106 -3.98 -14.20 -14.06
C ARG A 106 -4.86 -13.04 -13.63
N ASP A 107 -4.29 -11.92 -13.19
CA ASP A 107 -5.09 -10.81 -12.66
C ASP A 107 -5.55 -9.80 -13.74
N GLY A 108 -4.98 -9.85 -14.96
CA GLY A 108 -5.35 -8.99 -16.10
C GLY A 108 -5.07 -7.49 -15.89
N ILE A 109 -4.58 -7.10 -14.71
CA ILE A 109 -4.36 -5.71 -14.27
C ILE A 109 -2.85 -5.43 -14.22
N SER A 110 -2.04 -6.42 -13.86
CA SER A 110 -0.58 -6.29 -13.87
C SER A 110 0.01 -6.77 -15.19
N LYS A 111 1.11 -6.13 -15.62
CA LYS A 111 1.88 -6.55 -16.79
C LYS A 111 3.21 -7.24 -16.42
N ALA A 112 3.57 -7.25 -15.13
CA ALA A 112 4.93 -7.56 -14.68
C ALA A 112 5.10 -7.87 -13.17
N ARG A 113 4.01 -8.20 -12.43
CA ARG A 113 4.02 -8.38 -10.97
C ARG A 113 3.67 -9.81 -10.57
N SER A 114 4.32 -10.29 -9.51
CA SER A 114 3.77 -11.36 -8.66
C SER A 114 3.35 -10.75 -7.32
N PHE A 115 2.21 -11.15 -6.76
CA PHE A 115 1.77 -10.64 -5.47
C PHE A 115 1.27 -11.73 -4.54
N LEU A 116 1.38 -11.48 -3.23
CA LEU A 116 0.82 -12.32 -2.18
C LEU A 116 0.00 -11.44 -1.22
N LYS A 117 -1.28 -11.75 -1.06
CA LYS A 117 -2.20 -11.05 -0.15
C LYS A 117 -2.47 -11.91 1.09
N HIS A 118 -2.47 -11.28 2.26
CA HIS A 118 -2.80 -11.87 3.56
C HIS A 118 -3.90 -11.06 4.24
N TYR A 119 -5.01 -11.68 4.64
CA TYR A 119 -5.86 -11.06 5.66
C TYR A 119 -5.12 -11.03 7.00
N ALA A 120 -5.29 -9.95 7.78
CA ALA A 120 -4.46 -9.67 8.94
C ALA A 120 -5.18 -9.09 10.18
N ASN A 121 -6.45 -8.70 10.08
CA ASN A 121 -7.22 -8.20 11.23
C ASN A 121 -8.54 -8.98 11.42
N PRO A 122 -8.79 -9.54 12.62
CA PRO A 122 -7.85 -9.70 13.74
C PRO A 122 -6.78 -10.76 13.42
N LEU A 123 -5.53 -10.56 13.85
CA LEU A 123 -4.39 -11.37 13.41
C LEU A 123 -4.54 -12.87 13.75
N GLU A 124 -5.08 -13.19 14.92
CA GLU A 124 -5.28 -14.56 15.40
C GLU A 124 -6.14 -15.42 14.48
N ASP A 125 -7.13 -14.82 13.82
CA ASP A 125 -8.04 -15.54 12.92
C ASP A 125 -7.34 -15.93 11.60
N TRP A 126 -6.31 -15.18 11.20
CA TRP A 126 -5.74 -15.27 9.85
C TRP A 126 -4.35 -15.89 9.80
N VAL A 127 -3.51 -15.68 10.82
CA VAL A 127 -2.08 -16.06 10.81
C VAL A 127 -1.86 -17.56 10.56
N GLN A 128 -2.83 -18.39 10.94
CA GLN A 128 -2.82 -19.84 10.74
C GLN A 128 -2.83 -20.26 9.27
N TYR A 129 -3.33 -19.42 8.36
CA TYR A 129 -3.38 -19.69 6.91
C TYR A 129 -2.11 -19.27 6.15
N TRP A 130 -1.22 -18.51 6.78
CA TRP A 130 -0.03 -17.96 6.13
C TRP A 130 1.05 -19.04 5.89
N PRO A 131 2.08 -18.80 5.06
CA PRO A 131 3.14 -19.77 4.78
C PRO A 131 3.79 -20.29 6.07
N MET A 132 3.89 -21.62 6.21
CA MET A 132 4.46 -22.28 7.40
C MET A 132 5.88 -22.82 7.17
N GLN A 133 6.25 -23.15 5.92
CA GLN A 133 7.57 -23.73 5.63
C GLN A 133 8.73 -22.74 5.78
N LEU A 134 8.42 -21.46 6.01
CA LEU A 134 9.38 -20.39 6.26
C LEU A 134 9.36 -20.06 7.77
N PRO A 135 10.34 -20.54 8.57
CA PRO A 135 10.24 -20.56 10.04
C PRO A 135 9.99 -19.20 10.70
N THR A 136 10.46 -18.10 10.08
CA THR A 136 10.31 -16.76 10.64
C THR A 136 9.23 -15.90 9.98
N TYR A 137 8.60 -16.41 8.91
CA TYR A 137 7.69 -15.63 8.06
C TYR A 137 6.48 -15.10 8.83
N ARG A 138 5.73 -15.98 9.49
CA ARG A 138 4.53 -15.60 10.25
C ARG A 138 4.83 -14.59 11.36
N LYS A 139 5.97 -14.77 12.05
CA LYS A 139 6.42 -13.85 13.10
C LYS A 139 6.77 -12.48 12.54
N LYS A 140 7.61 -12.42 11.50
CA LYS A 140 8.03 -11.17 10.85
C LYS A 140 6.82 -10.41 10.28
N MET A 141 5.95 -11.09 9.54
CA MET A 141 4.72 -10.52 8.96
C MET A 141 3.71 -10.09 10.03
N GLY A 142 3.51 -10.91 11.07
CA GLY A 142 2.56 -10.63 12.14
C GLY A 142 2.96 -9.42 12.97
N ASN A 143 4.24 -9.31 13.33
CA ASN A 143 4.77 -8.13 14.02
C ASN A 143 4.53 -6.84 13.21
N TYR A 144 4.75 -6.91 11.89
CA TYR A 144 4.49 -5.77 11.00
C TYR A 144 3.00 -5.46 10.89
N ALA A 145 2.12 -6.47 10.76
CA ALA A 145 0.67 -6.30 10.68
C ALA A 145 0.12 -5.54 11.90
N VAL A 146 0.54 -5.93 13.11
CA VAL A 146 0.12 -5.28 14.37
C VAL A 146 0.55 -3.82 14.42
N GLU A 147 1.82 -3.53 14.09
CA GLU A 147 2.32 -2.15 14.05
C GLU A 147 1.60 -1.30 13.00
N LEU A 148 1.31 -1.86 11.82
CA LEU A 148 0.56 -1.18 10.77
C LEU A 148 -0.89 -0.95 11.14
N GLN A 149 -1.52 -1.89 11.86
CA GLN A 149 -2.86 -1.68 12.37
C GLN A 149 -2.88 -0.49 13.33
N ARG A 150 -1.92 -0.40 14.26
CA ARG A 150 -1.77 0.74 15.18
C ARG A 150 -1.59 2.06 14.43
N VAL A 151 -0.68 2.12 13.45
CA VAL A 151 -0.45 3.33 12.64
C VAL A 151 -1.70 3.71 11.84
N SER A 152 -2.37 2.72 11.24
CA SER A 152 -3.60 2.96 10.48
C SER A 152 -4.69 3.58 11.36
N MET A 153 -4.91 3.07 12.57
CA MET A 153 -5.88 3.62 13.50
C MET A 153 -5.57 5.08 13.88
N GLN A 154 -4.29 5.41 14.10
CA GLN A 154 -3.86 6.80 14.38
C GLN A 154 -4.14 7.74 13.20
N LEU A 155 -3.87 7.29 11.97
CA LEU A 155 -4.14 8.06 10.76
C LEU A 155 -5.64 8.22 10.53
N MET A 156 -6.42 7.14 10.64
CA MET A 156 -7.87 7.19 10.44
C MET A 156 -8.55 8.10 11.46
N ASP A 157 -8.16 8.03 12.74
CA ASP A 157 -8.62 8.95 13.79
C ASP A 157 -8.32 10.42 13.46
N ALA A 158 -7.09 10.71 13.03
CA ALA A 158 -6.68 12.06 12.64
C ALA A 158 -7.42 12.57 11.39
N ILE A 159 -7.67 11.70 10.40
CA ILE A 159 -8.45 12.04 9.20
C ILE A 159 -9.89 12.39 9.58
N LEU A 160 -10.53 11.59 10.44
CA LEU A 160 -11.91 11.86 10.89
C LEU A 160 -11.99 13.18 11.68
N GLN A 161 -11.07 13.45 12.60
CA GLN A 161 -10.97 14.75 13.27
C GLN A 161 -10.75 15.91 12.28
N GLY A 162 -9.94 15.68 11.24
CA GLY A 162 -9.73 16.64 10.15
C GLY A 162 -11.00 16.97 9.35
N LEU A 163 -11.99 16.08 9.37
CA LEU A 163 -13.33 16.28 8.79
C LEU A 163 -14.31 16.93 9.79
N GLY A 164 -13.86 17.27 11.00
CA GLY A 164 -14.71 17.82 12.05
C GLY A 164 -15.59 16.77 12.74
N LEU A 165 -15.26 15.49 12.61
CA LEU A 165 -15.95 14.40 13.31
C LEU A 165 -15.32 14.20 14.69
N GLU A 166 -16.17 13.90 15.67
CA GLU A 166 -15.73 13.65 17.05
C GLU A 166 -14.73 12.49 17.14
N PRO A 167 -13.80 12.52 18.11
CA PRO A 167 -12.99 11.35 18.43
C PRO A 167 -13.89 10.12 18.64
N LEU A 168 -13.43 8.97 18.16
CA LEU A 168 -14.13 7.69 18.25
C LEU A 168 -15.43 7.55 17.43
N TYR A 169 -15.81 8.54 16.60
CA TYR A 169 -17.05 8.52 15.82
C TYR A 169 -17.29 7.23 15.01
N LEU A 170 -16.23 6.61 14.49
CA LEU A 170 -16.29 5.32 13.79
C LEU A 170 -15.39 4.26 14.41
N GLN A 171 -14.94 4.41 15.66
CA GLN A 171 -13.92 3.55 16.26
C GLN A 171 -14.26 2.07 16.12
N GLU A 172 -15.44 1.65 16.58
CA GLU A 172 -15.87 0.24 16.50
C GLU A 172 -15.89 -0.28 15.06
N LYS A 173 -16.31 0.54 14.10
CA LYS A 173 -16.37 0.17 12.67
C LYS A 173 -14.97 0.08 12.05
N LEU A 174 -14.04 0.93 12.47
CA LEU A 174 -12.66 0.90 12.02
C LEU A 174 -11.90 -0.28 12.64
N GLU A 175 -12.13 -0.57 13.92
CA GLU A 175 -11.52 -1.69 14.64
C GLU A 175 -12.01 -3.05 14.12
N SER A 176 -13.30 -3.16 13.79
CA SER A 176 -13.87 -4.33 13.11
C SER A 176 -13.62 -4.36 11.59
N GLY A 177 -12.88 -3.38 11.07
CA GLY A 177 -12.53 -3.27 9.67
C GLY A 177 -11.60 -4.37 9.18
N VAL A 178 -11.56 -4.55 7.85
CA VAL A 178 -10.69 -5.52 7.21
C VAL A 178 -9.31 -4.91 6.94
N GLN A 179 -8.27 -5.51 7.52
CA GLN A 179 -6.87 -5.26 7.15
C GLN A 179 -6.35 -6.42 6.30
N PHE A 180 -5.61 -6.11 5.25
CA PHE A 180 -4.78 -7.10 4.55
C PHE A 180 -3.41 -6.53 4.17
N LEU A 181 -2.39 -7.39 4.19
CA LEU A 181 -1.05 -7.09 3.70
C LEU A 181 -0.92 -7.59 2.26
N ALA A 182 -0.53 -6.70 1.34
CA ALA A 182 -0.25 -7.03 -0.05
C ALA A 182 1.26 -6.89 -0.34
N LEU A 183 1.93 -8.01 -0.55
CA LEU A 183 3.34 -8.05 -0.93
C LEU A 183 3.41 -8.03 -2.45
N ASN A 184 4.12 -7.06 -3.02
CA ASN A 184 4.28 -6.93 -4.47
C ASN A 184 5.74 -7.18 -4.83
N ASN A 185 5.98 -8.15 -5.72
CA ASN A 185 7.28 -8.43 -6.29
C ASN A 185 7.31 -8.04 -7.76
N TYR A 186 8.27 -7.21 -8.12
CA TYR A 186 8.53 -6.72 -9.47
C TYR A 186 9.90 -7.23 -9.91
N PRO A 187 9.98 -8.34 -10.65
CA PRO A 187 11.25 -8.88 -11.13
C PRO A 187 12.00 -7.84 -11.98
N GLN A 188 13.33 -7.80 -11.88
CA GLN A 188 14.12 -6.99 -12.80
C GLN A 188 13.97 -7.54 -14.22
N PHE A 189 13.44 -6.72 -15.12
CA PHE A 189 13.34 -7.09 -16.53
C PHE A 189 14.59 -6.64 -17.27
N SER A 190 15.16 -7.52 -18.09
CA SER A 190 16.36 -7.27 -18.90
C SER A 190 16.13 -6.36 -20.10
N HIS A 191 14.92 -5.86 -20.33
CA HIS A 191 14.59 -5.00 -21.46
C HIS A 191 13.97 -3.68 -21.00
N HIS A 192 14.70 -2.60 -21.27
CA HIS A 192 14.29 -1.21 -21.11
C HIS A 192 13.02 -0.92 -21.92
N GLY A 193 12.05 -0.21 -21.33
CA GLY A 193 11.10 0.59 -22.10
C GLY A 193 9.62 0.48 -21.70
N ASP A 194 9.03 -0.72 -21.76
CA ASP A 194 7.58 -0.78 -22.05
C ASP A 194 6.69 -1.50 -21.02
N LYS A 195 7.24 -1.96 -19.90
CA LYS A 195 6.46 -2.74 -18.92
C LYS A 195 6.23 -1.99 -17.62
N VAL A 196 5.03 -1.44 -17.49
CA VAL A 196 4.48 -0.93 -16.21
C VAL A 196 4.28 -2.10 -15.24
N GLY A 197 4.81 -2.00 -14.01
CA GLY A 197 4.67 -3.06 -13.00
C GLY A 197 3.21 -3.33 -12.61
N LEU A 198 2.48 -2.25 -12.32
CA LEU A 198 1.05 -2.26 -11.97
C LEU A 198 0.35 -1.12 -12.71
N ALA A 199 -0.74 -1.42 -13.43
CA ALA A 199 -1.46 -0.41 -14.20
C ALA A 199 -1.96 0.74 -13.30
N ALA A 200 -2.16 1.92 -13.91
CA ALA A 200 -2.76 3.07 -13.23
C ALA A 200 -4.12 2.68 -12.63
N HIS A 201 -4.30 2.95 -11.34
CA HIS A 201 -5.51 2.65 -10.58
C HIS A 201 -5.60 3.57 -9.37
N SER A 202 -6.79 3.62 -8.77
CA SER A 202 -6.98 4.11 -7.41
C SER A 202 -7.20 2.91 -6.49
N ASP A 203 -6.69 2.98 -5.28
CA ASP A 203 -6.90 1.93 -4.29
C ASP A 203 -8.37 1.83 -3.86
N TYR A 204 -8.80 0.60 -3.58
CA TYR A 204 -10.08 0.35 -2.93
C TYR A 204 -9.87 0.34 -1.41
N GLY A 205 -10.81 0.96 -0.69
CA GLY A 205 -10.80 0.96 0.78
C GLY A 205 -10.65 2.36 1.35
N PHE A 206 -10.33 2.44 2.64
CA PHE A 206 -10.23 3.70 3.37
C PHE A 206 -8.81 4.28 3.35
N LEU A 207 -7.80 3.45 3.56
CA LEU A 207 -6.40 3.87 3.71
C LEU A 207 -5.46 2.75 3.25
N THR A 208 -4.43 3.12 2.48
CA THR A 208 -3.28 2.28 2.15
C THR A 208 -2.03 2.86 2.80
N ILE A 209 -1.23 2.02 3.45
CA ILE A 209 0.11 2.39 3.94
C ILE A 209 1.11 1.52 3.18
N LEU A 210 2.03 2.16 2.47
CA LEU A 210 2.99 1.50 1.60
C LEU A 210 4.40 1.59 2.19
N LEU A 211 5.12 0.46 2.16
CA LEU A 211 6.56 0.39 2.40
C LEU A 211 7.27 -0.01 1.09
N GLN A 212 8.18 0.83 0.60
CA GLN A 212 8.94 0.58 -0.61
C GLN A 212 10.33 0.03 -0.30
N SER A 213 10.76 -1.00 -1.03
CA SER A 213 12.15 -1.50 -1.02
C SER A 213 13.00 -0.94 -2.16
N SER A 214 12.37 -0.38 -3.20
CA SER A 214 13.03 0.21 -4.36
C SER A 214 12.20 1.35 -4.98
N PRO A 215 12.81 2.24 -5.78
CA PRO A 215 12.08 3.23 -6.56
C PRO A 215 11.12 2.56 -7.55
N GLY A 216 10.03 3.26 -7.90
CA GLY A 216 9.08 2.79 -8.91
C GLY A 216 7.63 3.20 -8.67
N LEU A 217 7.28 3.75 -7.50
CA LEU A 217 5.97 4.35 -7.27
C LEU A 217 5.89 5.71 -7.98
N GLU A 218 4.80 5.89 -8.73
CA GLU A 218 4.38 7.17 -9.27
C GLU A 218 2.95 7.45 -8.80
N VAL A 219 2.66 8.70 -8.50
CA VAL A 219 1.32 9.17 -8.10
C VAL A 219 0.91 10.31 -9.01
N MET A 220 -0.39 10.45 -9.25
CA MET A 220 -0.95 11.54 -10.05
C MET A 220 -1.91 12.34 -9.17
N PRO A 221 -1.53 13.56 -8.74
CA PRO A 221 -2.44 14.45 -8.02
C PRO A 221 -3.73 14.71 -8.81
N HIS A 222 -4.87 14.86 -8.14
CA HIS A 222 -6.16 14.99 -8.82
C HIS A 222 -6.30 16.27 -9.66
N ASP A 223 -5.52 17.30 -9.35
CA ASP A 223 -5.44 18.60 -10.03
C ASP A 223 -4.36 18.63 -11.13
N GLU A 224 -3.60 17.54 -11.30
CA GLU A 224 -2.52 17.42 -12.27
C GLU A 224 -2.74 16.22 -13.20
N ASN A 225 -2.47 16.38 -14.50
CA ASN A 225 -2.48 15.27 -15.47
C ASN A 225 -1.06 14.70 -15.70
N THR A 226 -0.21 14.78 -14.68
CA THR A 226 1.20 14.40 -14.75
C THR A 226 1.56 13.48 -13.60
N TRP A 227 2.31 12.43 -13.92
CA TRP A 227 2.84 11.50 -12.94
C TRP A 227 4.03 12.10 -12.19
N THR A 228 4.02 11.94 -10.87
CA THR A 228 5.08 12.37 -9.96
C THR A 228 5.73 11.14 -9.35
N ALA A 229 7.03 10.98 -9.56
CA ALA A 229 7.80 9.90 -8.95
C ALA A 229 7.92 10.13 -7.44
N VAL A 230 7.62 9.08 -6.66
CA VAL A 230 7.79 9.11 -5.20
C VAL A 230 9.17 8.56 -4.86
N PRO A 231 10.06 9.35 -4.25
CA PRO A 231 11.40 8.90 -3.88
C PRO A 231 11.31 7.84 -2.79
N VAL A 232 12.30 6.95 -2.73
CA VAL A 232 12.46 6.05 -1.58
C VAL A 232 13.12 6.84 -0.47
N VAL A 233 12.37 7.16 0.58
CA VAL A 233 12.93 7.75 1.79
C VAL A 233 13.60 6.65 2.63
N PRO A 234 14.90 6.77 2.96
CA PRO A 234 15.59 5.79 3.80
C PRO A 234 14.91 5.69 5.17
N SER A 235 14.44 4.50 5.52
CA SER A 235 13.84 4.20 6.83
C SER A 235 14.85 4.23 7.96
#